data_AF-A0A346N734-F1
#
_entry.id   AF-A0A346N734-F1
#
_cell.length_a   1.000
_cell.length_b   1.000
_cell.length_c   1.000
_cell.angle_alpha   90.00
_cell.angle_beta   90.00
_cell.angle_gamma   90.00
#
_symmetry.space_group_name_H-M   'P 1'
#
loop_
_entity.id
_entity.type
_entity.pdbx_description
1 polymer ?
#
loop_
_entity_poly.entity_id
_entity_poly.type
_entity_poly.pdbx_seq_one_letter_code
_entity_poly.pdbx_strand_id
1 'polypeptide(L)' 'MIAGQCFVSRGAVRYTFDADQENVLINAGEYALFPEGGYWFDVDGGEEVEFFLIWEIPIKYRQKVQGGISP' A
#
# COMPACT_ATOMS: atom_id res chain seq x y z
N MET A 1 7.96 5.33 -4.45
CA MET A 1 6.90 5.88 -3.57
C MET A 1 7.47 6.10 -2.19
N ILE A 2 6.87 6.98 -1.38
CA ILE A 2 7.29 7.15 0.03
C ILE A 2 6.93 5.90 0.84
N ALA A 3 7.59 5.74 1.99
CA ALA A 3 7.28 4.66 2.93
C ALA A 3 5.82 4.71 3.41
N GLY A 4 5.30 3.56 3.81
CA GLY A 4 3.93 3.42 4.28
C GLY A 4 3.67 2.05 4.88
N GLN A 5 2.42 1.63 4.84
CA GLN A 5 1.99 0.32 5.30
C GLN A 5 0.77 -0.16 4.51
N CYS A 6 0.63 -1.48 4.42
CA CYS A 6 -0.53 -2.14 3.84
C CYS A 6 -1.21 -2.99 4.91
N PHE A 7 -2.54 -2.87 5.03
CA PHE A 7 -3.37 -3.76 5.84
C PHE A 7 -4.37 -4.48 4.92
N VAL A 8 -4.49 -5.79 5.04
CA VAL A 8 -5.40 -6.61 4.21
C VAL A 8 -6.64 -6.94 5.04
N SER A 9 -7.81 -6.50 4.60
CA SER A 9 -9.09 -6.84 5.26
C SER A 9 -9.69 -8.14 4.74
N ARG A 10 -9.40 -8.53 3.49
CA ARG A 10 -9.92 -9.74 2.86
C ARG A 10 -8.97 -10.29 1.80
N GLY A 11 -8.84 -11.62 1.74
CA GLY A 11 -7.98 -12.31 0.77
C GLY A 11 -6.50 -12.31 1.18
N ALA A 12 -5.61 -12.47 0.20
CA ALA A 12 -4.17 -12.42 0.41
C ALA A 12 -3.47 -11.76 -0.79
N VAL A 13 -2.43 -10.98 -0.51
CA VAL A 13 -1.66 -10.25 -1.53
C VAL A 13 -0.18 -10.46 -1.29
N ARG A 14 0.55 -10.73 -2.37
CA ARG A 14 2.00 -10.86 -2.37
C ARG A 14 2.60 -9.60 -2.97
N TYR A 15 3.49 -8.95 -2.24
CA TYR A 15 4.27 -7.81 -2.70
C TYR A 15 5.71 -8.23 -2.98
N THR A 16 6.31 -7.64 -4.01
CA THR A 16 7.75 -7.69 -4.24
C THR A 16 8.28 -6.26 -4.28
N PHE A 17 9.28 -5.98 -3.46
CA PHE A 17 9.86 -4.64 -3.35
C PHE A 17 11.14 -4.52 -4.18
N ASP A 18 11.33 -3.41 -4.89
CA ASP A 18 12.52 -3.15 -5.71
C ASP A 18 13.82 -3.22 -4.89
N ALA A 19 13.76 -2.70 -3.67
CA ALA A 19 14.93 -2.50 -2.80
C ALA A 19 15.62 -3.82 -2.44
N ASP A 20 14.84 -4.85 -2.12
CA ASP A 20 15.36 -6.08 -1.50
C ASP A 20 15.03 -7.35 -2.30
N GLN A 21 14.20 -7.25 -3.35
CA GLN A 21 13.63 -8.39 -4.10
C GLN A 21 12.93 -9.43 -3.20
N GLU A 22 12.64 -9.07 -1.94
CA GLU A 22 11.96 -9.92 -0.99
C GLU A 22 10.46 -9.91 -1.28
N ASN A 23 9.86 -11.10 -1.20
CA ASN A 23 8.43 -11.28 -1.37
C ASN A 23 7.75 -11.32 0.00
N VAL A 24 6.82 -10.40 0.23
CA VAL A 24 6.00 -10.36 1.44
C VAL A 24 4.59 -10.79 1.09
N LEU A 25 4.14 -11.91 1.65
CA LEU A 25 2.75 -12.33 1.60
C LEU A 25 2.02 -11.74 2.82
N ILE A 26 0.91 -11.05 2.58
CA ILE A 26 0.07 -10.45 3.63
C ILE A 26 -1.32 -11.06 3.50
N ASN A 27 -1.79 -11.73 4.55
CA ASN A 27 -3.10 -12.36 4.60
C ASN A 27 -4.13 -11.44 5.28
N ALA A 28 -5.41 -11.78 5.14
CA ALA A 28 -6.50 -11.07 5.81
C ALA A 28 -6.28 -10.97 7.33
N GLY A 29 -6.40 -9.76 7.87
CA GLY A 29 -6.13 -9.42 9.27
C GLY A 29 -4.68 -9.05 9.56
N GLU A 30 -3.77 -9.18 8.59
CA GLU A 30 -2.36 -8.84 8.74
C GLU A 30 -2.02 -7.48 8.12
N TYR A 31 -0.86 -6.94 8.51
CA TYR A 31 -0.29 -5.75 7.89
C TYR A 31 1.22 -5.92 7.68
N ALA A 32 1.77 -5.15 6.75
CA ALA A 32 3.21 -5.03 6.56
C ALA A 32 3.63 -3.57 6.35
N LEU A 33 4.85 -3.26 6.78
CA LEU A 33 5.49 -1.97 6.53
C LEU A 33 6.11 -1.96 5.14
N PHE A 34 5.93 -0.85 4.43
CA PHE A 34 6.39 -0.67 3.06
C PHE A 34 7.57 0.29 3.06
N PRO A 35 8.75 -0.14 2.58
CA PRO A 35 9.90 0.75 2.47
C PRO A 35 9.66 1.85 1.42
N GLU A 36 10.49 2.89 1.45
CA GLU A 36 10.54 3.85 0.35
C GLU A 36 11.09 3.15 -0.90
N GLY A 37 10.33 3.20 -2.01
CA GLY A 37 10.70 2.50 -3.23
C GLY A 37 9.52 2.19 -4.15
N GLY A 38 9.81 1.51 -5.25
CA GLY A 38 8.79 0.88 -6.07
C GLY A 38 8.49 -0.54 -5.57
N TYR A 39 7.30 -1.03 -5.90
CA TYR A 39 6.88 -2.40 -5.67
C TYR A 39 5.84 -2.78 -6.72
N TRP A 40 5.68 -4.09 -6.94
CA TRP A 40 4.53 -4.67 -7.61
C TRP A 40 3.81 -5.62 -6.67
N PHE A 41 2.58 -5.99 -7.02
CA PHE A 41 1.80 -6.94 -6.24
C PHE A 41 1.02 -7.90 -7.13
N ASP A 42 0.82 -9.09 -6.60
CA ASP A 42 0.01 -10.14 -7.16
C ASP A 42 -1.06 -10.56 -6.14
N VAL A 43 -2.27 -10.77 -6.64
CA VAL A 43 -3.35 -11.37 -5.85
C VAL A 43 -3.09 -12.86 -5.74
N ASP A 44 -2.95 -13.37 -4.52
CA ASP A 44 -2.69 -14.78 -4.30
C ASP A 44 -4.03 -15.54 -4.23
N GLY A 45 -4.12 -16.69 -4.91
CA GLY A 45 -5.29 -17.56 -4.83
C GLY A 45 -6.49 -17.21 -5.75
N GLY A 46 -6.40 -16.16 -6.56
CA GLY A 46 -7.41 -15.86 -7.61
C GLY A 46 -8.76 -15.35 -7.09
N GLU A 47 -8.87 -15.06 -5.79
CA GLU A 47 -10.06 -14.46 -5.17
C GLU A 47 -9.97 -12.93 -5.14
N GLU A 48 -11.10 -12.25 -4.88
CA GLU A 48 -11.10 -10.79 -4.67
C GLU A 48 -10.36 -10.42 -3.37
N VAL A 49 -9.37 -9.54 -3.47
CA VAL A 49 -8.64 -9.00 -2.32
C VAL A 49 -9.13 -7.58 -2.01
N GLU A 50 -9.28 -7.29 -0.73
CA GLU A 50 -9.50 -5.93 -0.22
C GLU A 50 -8.34 -5.57 0.72
N PHE A 51 -7.70 -4.43 0.47
CA PHE A 51 -6.60 -3.92 1.28
C PHE A 51 -6.58 -2.38 1.30
N PHE A 52 -5.92 -1.84 2.32
CA PHE A 52 -5.75 -0.41 2.53
C PHE A 52 -4.26 -0.07 2.48
N LEU A 53 -3.90 0.89 1.63
CA LEU A 53 -2.57 1.49 1.62
C LEU A 53 -2.61 2.81 2.40
N ILE A 54 -1.73 2.93 3.38
CA ILE A 54 -1.59 4.11 4.22
C ILE A 54 -0.17 4.63 4.06
N TRP A 55 -0.04 5.86 3.58
CA TRP A 55 1.25 6.52 3.42
C TRP A 55 1.46 7.57 4.50
N GLU A 56 2.66 7.59 5.08
CA GLU A 56 3.08 8.65 5.99
C GLU A 56 3.60 9.82 5.15
N ILE A 57 2.76 10.81 4.83
CA ILE A 57 3.15 11.95 4.00
C ILE A 57 4.01 12.94 4.81
N PRO A 58 5.31 13.14 4.49
CA PRO A 58 6.11 14.15 5.18
C PRO A 58 5.58 15.57 4.98
N ILE A 59 5.72 16.43 5.99
CA ILE A 59 5.22 17.82 5.97
C ILE A 59 5.71 18.65 4.77
N LYS A 60 6.87 18.32 4.21
CA LYS A 60 7.42 18.96 3.00
C LYS A 60 6.55 18.77 1.75
N TYR A 61 5.69 17.76 1.72
CA TYR A 61 4.75 17.51 0.63
C TYR A 61 3.35 18.10 0.88
N ARG A 62 3.22 19.05 1.81
CA ARG A 62 1.95 19.73 2.09
C ARG A 62 1.39 20.39 0.84
N GLN A 63 0.28 19.85 0.34
CA GLN A 63 -0.50 20.47 -0.72
C GLN A 63 -1.71 21.19 -0.13
N LYS A 64 -2.01 22.39 -0.65
CA LYS A 64 -3.28 23.05 -0.37
C LYS A 64 -4.33 22.46 -1.30
N VAL A 65 -5.18 21.57 -0.77
CA VAL A 65 -6.38 21.15 -1.50
C VAL A 65 -7.33 22.34 -1.53
N GLN A 66 -7.45 23.01 -2.68
CA GLN A 66 -8.61 23.89 -2.91
C GLN A 66 -9.81 22.96 -3.09
N GLY A 67 -10.64 22.86 -2.05
CA GLY A 67 -11.95 22.23 -2.16
C GLY A 67 -12.80 23.04 -3.14
N GLY A 68 -12.81 22.62 -4.41
CA GLY A 68 -13.83 23.04 -5.36
C GLY A 68 -15.12 22.36 -4.96
N ILE A 69 -15.97 23.05 -4.20
CA ILE A 69 -17.39 22.73 -4.20
C ILE A 69 -17.89 23.18 -5.57
N SER A 70 -17.90 22.27 -6.54
CA SER A 70 -18.69 22.48 -7.75
C SER A 70 -20.17 22.45 -7.34
N PRO A 71 -20.97 23.45 -7.75
CA PRO A 71 -22.40 23.52 -7.43
C PRO A 71 -23.21 22.38 -8.04
#